data_AF-A0A927TH48-F1
#
_entry.id   AF-A0A927TH48-F1
#
_cell.length_a   1.000
_cell.length_b   1.000
_cell.length_c   1.000
_cell.angle_alpha   90.00
_cell.angle_beta   90.00
_cell.angle_gamma   90.00
#
_symmetry.space_group_name_H-M   'P 1'
#
loop_
_entity.id
_entity.type
_entity.pdbx_description
1 polymer ?
#
loop_
_entity_poly.entity_id
_entity_poly.type
_entity_poly.pdbx_seq_one_letter_code
_entity_poly.pdbx_strand_id
1 'polypeptide(L)'
;MFDFIKNIGKNKQLEEIIGQIENNASNNYKDAAQQALQQYEAKLQELKAAGKLTDKQITHYDAQLAAYKERMLKFTHKDQKPTWV
;
A
#
# COMPACT_ATOMS: atom_id res chain seq x y z
N MET A 1 -2.54 -9.74 -9.07
CA MET A 1 -1.71 -9.89 -10.27
C MET A 1 -1.26 -8.50 -10.72
N PHE A 2 -0.07 -8.08 -10.31
CA PHE A 2 0.58 -6.82 -10.71
C PHE A 2 2.03 -7.13 -11.09
N ASP A 3 2.21 -7.99 -12.09
CA ASP A 3 3.53 -8.46 -12.56
C ASP A 3 4.05 -7.54 -13.68
N PHE A 4 4.20 -6.24 -13.41
CA PHE A 4 4.49 -5.28 -14.49
C PHE A 4 5.89 -4.66 -14.48
N ILE A 5 6.71 -4.85 -13.46
CA ILE A 5 8.10 -4.36 -13.52
C ILE A 5 9.06 -5.26 -12.75
N LYS A 6 9.55 -6.31 -13.41
CA LYS A 6 10.53 -7.26 -12.84
C LYS A 6 11.95 -6.67 -12.69
N ASN A 7 12.23 -5.49 -13.26
CA ASN A 7 13.59 -4.93 -13.40
C ASN A 7 13.78 -3.50 -12.89
N ILE A 8 12.79 -2.87 -12.26
CA ILE A 8 13.02 -1.65 -11.50
C ILE A 8 13.53 -2.10 -10.13
N GLY A 9 14.76 -1.74 -9.76
CA GLY A 9 15.41 -2.18 -8.53
C GLY A 9 14.46 -2.10 -7.33
N LYS A 10 14.00 -3.25 -6.85
CA LYS A 10 12.98 -3.34 -5.82
C LYS A 10 13.53 -2.83 -4.50
N ASN A 11 12.90 -1.83 -3.92
CA ASN A 11 13.24 -1.40 -2.57
C ASN A 11 12.62 -2.40 -1.59
N LYS A 12 13.46 -3.27 -1.02
CA LYS A 12 13.04 -4.34 -0.11
C LYS A 12 12.18 -3.82 1.05
N GLN A 13 12.48 -2.63 1.56
CA GLN A 13 11.70 -1.98 2.63
C GLN A 13 10.29 -1.59 2.18
N LEU A 14 10.14 -1.04 0.97
CA LEU A 14 8.83 -0.66 0.43
C LEU A 14 7.99 -1.90 0.12
N GLU A 15 8.60 -2.95 -0.44
CA GLU A 15 7.89 -4.21 -0.71
C GLU A 15 7.46 -4.95 0.56
N GLU A 16 8.26 -4.89 1.63
CA GLU A 16 7.88 -5.47 2.93
C GLU A 16 6.65 -4.77 3.53
N ILE A 17 6.61 -3.44 3.49
CA ILE A 17 5.45 -2.67 3.98
C ILE A 17 4.21 -2.95 3.11
N ILE A 18 4.37 -3.06 1.78
CA ILE A 18 3.27 -3.47 0.89
C ILE A 18 2.71 -4.83 1.30
N GLY A 19 3.58 -5.81 1.56
CA GLY A 19 3.17 -7.13 2.05
C GLY A 19 2.37 -7.04 3.36
N GLN A 20 2.78 -6.16 4.28
CA GLN A 20 2.02 -5.90 5.50
C GLN A 20 0.65 -5.27 5.23
N ILE A 21 0.56 -4.29 4.32
CA ILE A 21 -0.72 -3.67 3.93
C ILE A 21 -1.67 -4.74 3.37
N GLU A 22 -1.19 -5.60 2.46
CA GLU A 22 -2.02 -6.64 1.86
C GLU A 22 -2.44 -7.69 2.89
N ASN A 23 -1.53 -8.12 3.77
CA ASN A 23 -1.85 -9.07 4.82
C ASN A 23 -2.88 -8.48 5.80
N ASN A 24 -2.68 -7.24 6.26
CA ASN A 24 -3.60 -6.57 7.18
C ASN A 24 -4.97 -6.33 6.53
N ALA A 25 -5.00 -5.90 5.26
CA ALA A 25 -6.24 -5.72 4.51
C ALA A 25 -6.98 -7.05 4.28
N SER A 26 -6.25 -8.14 4.00
CA SER A 26 -6.85 -9.48 3.82
C SER A 26 -7.40 -10.05 5.12
N ASN A 27 -6.83 -9.68 6.26
CA ASN A 27 -7.30 -10.08 7.59
C ASN A 27 -8.32 -9.08 8.20
N ASN A 28 -8.84 -8.14 7.41
CA ASN A 28 -9.83 -7.14 7.85
C ASN A 28 -9.33 -6.21 8.98
N TYR A 29 -8.01 -6.10 9.17
CA TYR A 29 -7.41 -5.15 10.10
C TYR A 29 -7.31 -3.76 9.46
N LYS A 30 -8.46 -3.08 9.35
CA LYS A 30 -8.55 -1.75 8.70
C LYS A 30 -7.58 -0.74 9.30
N ASP A 31 -7.51 -0.66 10.61
CA ASP A 31 -6.65 0.30 11.33
C ASP A 31 -5.15 0.00 11.10
N ALA A 32 -4.75 -1.27 11.27
CA ALA A 32 -3.36 -1.70 11.01
C ALA A 32 -2.95 -1.56 9.55
N ALA A 33 -3.89 -1.79 8.61
CA ALA A 33 -3.64 -1.55 7.20
C ALA A 33 -3.43 -0.05 6.96
N GLN A 34 -4.28 0.82 7.50
CA GLN A 34 -4.15 2.28 7.36
C GLN A 34 -2.82 2.78 7.92
N GLN A 35 -2.40 2.28 9.10
CA GLN A 35 -1.09 2.59 9.66
C GLN A 35 0.05 2.12 8.74
N ALA A 36 -0.02 0.91 8.21
CA ALA A 36 0.99 0.41 7.29
C ALA A 36 1.05 1.24 5.99
N LEU A 37 -0.08 1.75 5.50
CA LEU A 37 -0.12 2.65 4.35
C LEU A 37 0.52 4.02 4.66
N GLN A 38 0.31 4.58 5.85
CA GLN A 38 1.00 5.79 6.26
C GLN A 38 2.51 5.59 6.37
N GLN A 39 2.96 4.44 6.90
CA GLN A 39 4.37 4.10 6.95
C GLN A 39 4.98 3.96 5.55
N TYR A 40 4.23 3.35 4.61
CA TYR A 40 4.64 3.24 3.22
C TYR A 40 4.81 4.61 2.56
N GLU A 41 3.87 5.53 2.77
CA GLU A 41 3.94 6.90 2.27
C GLU A 41 5.15 7.66 2.81
N ALA A 42 5.35 7.61 4.13
CA ALA A 42 6.48 8.27 4.78
C ALA A 42 7.81 7.72 4.26
N LYS A 43 7.92 6.39 4.10
CA LYS A 43 9.14 5.75 3.59
C LYS A 43 9.39 6.08 2.12
N LEU A 44 8.34 6.13 1.31
CA LEU A 44 8.43 6.54 -0.10
C LEU A 44 8.94 7.98 -0.21
N GLN A 45 8.41 8.90 0.61
CA GLN A 45 8.85 10.29 0.64
C GLN A 45 10.29 10.43 1.14
N GLU A 46 10.70 9.68 2.16
CA GLU A 46 12.08 9.65 2.65
C GLU A 46 13.04 9.18 1.56
N LEU A 47 12.72 8.09 0.86
CA LEU A 47 13.57 7.57 -0.22
C LEU A 47 13.61 8.50 -1.43
N LYS A 48 12.51 9.21 -1.71
CA LYS A 48 12.43 10.24 -2.75
C LYS A 48 13.30 11.45 -2.39
N ALA A 49 13.21 11.94 -1.15
CA ALA A 49 14.03 13.04 -0.65
C ALA A 49 15.52 12.68 -0.60
N ALA A 50 15.84 11.42 -0.27
CA ALA A 50 17.21 10.90 -0.26
C ALA A 50 17.76 10.61 -1.67
N GLY A 51 16.98 10.80 -2.74
CA GLY A 51 17.39 10.51 -4.12
C GLY A 51 17.69 9.03 -4.38
N LYS A 52 17.19 8.12 -3.52
CA LYS A 52 17.42 6.67 -3.63
C LYS A 52 16.45 5.97 -4.58
N LEU A 53 15.47 6.70 -5.11
CA LEU A 53 14.49 6.22 -6.07
C LEU A 53 14.66 6.97 -7.39
N THR A 54 14.66 6.23 -8.50
CA THR A 54 14.53 6.85 -9.82
C THR A 54 13.09 7.27 -10.08
N ASP A 55 12.90 8.24 -10.98
CA ASP A 55 11.60 8.81 -11.35
C ASP A 55 10.56 7.73 -11.74
N LYS A 56 11.02 6.67 -12.44
CA LYS A 56 10.19 5.51 -12.79
C LYS A 56 9.70 4.74 -11.56
N GLN A 57 10.52 4.60 -10.52
CA GLN A 57 10.12 3.90 -9.29
C GLN A 57 9.19 4.76 -8.45
N ILE A 58 9.45 6.07 -8.39
CA ILE A 58 8.57 7.01 -7.71
C ILE A 58 7.18 6.92 -8.32
N THR A 59 7.08 7.03 -9.65
CA THR A 59 5.80 6.92 -10.37
C THR A 59 5.12 5.58 -10.11
N HIS A 60 5.87 4.48 -10.11
CA HIS A 60 5.32 3.15 -9.83
C HIS A 60 4.74 3.05 -8.41
N TYR A 61 5.52 3.43 -7.41
CA TYR A 61 5.11 3.36 -6.01
C TYR A 61 4.00 4.36 -5.66
N ASP A 62 3.99 5.53 -6.30
CA ASP A 62 2.93 6.53 -6.15
C ASP A 62 1.59 6.03 -6.73
N ALA A 63 1.62 5.43 -7.92
CA ALA A 63 0.44 4.76 -8.50
C ALA A 63 -0.07 3.62 -7.61
N GLN A 64 0.84 2.85 -7.01
CA GLN A 64 0.50 1.78 -6.08
C GLN A 64 -0.13 2.32 -4.79
N LEU A 65 0.43 3.39 -4.23
CA LEU A 65 -0.09 4.10 -3.06
C LEU A 65 -1.52 4.59 -3.30
N ALA A 66 -1.78 5.21 -4.45
CA ALA A 66 -3.10 5.67 -4.85
C ALA A 66 -4.10 4.50 -4.91
N ALA A 67 -3.73 3.39 -5.55
CA ALA A 67 -4.58 2.20 -5.62
C ALA A 67 -4.90 1.62 -4.23
N TYR A 68 -3.93 1.58 -3.31
CA TYR A 68 -4.17 1.14 -1.94
C TYR A 68 -5.07 2.10 -1.16
N LYS A 69 -4.92 3.42 -1.32
CA LYS A 69 -5.81 4.42 -0.72
C LYS A 69 -7.25 4.26 -1.21
N GLU A 70 -7.46 4.08 -2.50
CA GLU A 70 -8.78 3.80 -3.06
C GLU A 70 -9.39 2.51 -2.51
N ARG A 71 -8.60 1.44 -2.39
CA ARG A 71 -9.03 0.17 -1.81
C ARG A 71 -9.44 0.32 -0.35
N MET A 72 -8.71 1.13 0.43
CA MET A 72 -9.04 1.43 1.82
C MET A 72 -10.28 2.30 1.98
N LEU A 73 -10.49 3.27 1.09
CA LEU A 73 -11.71 4.07 1.05
C LEU A 73 -12.94 3.19 0.79
N LYS A 74 -12.82 2.23 -0.13
CA LYS A 74 -13.86 1.22 -0.41
C LYS A 74 -14.08 0.23 0.75
N PHE A 75 -13.13 0.14 1.68
CA PHE A 75 -13.23 -0.68 2.91
C PHE A 75 -14.13 -0.04 3.98
N THR A 76 -14.65 1.18 3.75
CA THR A 76 -15.74 1.76 4.55
C THR A 76 -17.05 1.04 4.25
N HIS A 77 -17.24 -0.05 4.97
CA HIS A 77 -18.50 -0.55 5.52
C HIS A 77 -19.80 -0.09 4.83
N LYS A 78 -20.17 -0.74 3.72
CA LYS A 78 -21.55 -0.78 3.22
C LYS A 78 -22.19 -2.18 3.24
N ASP A 79 -21.52 -3.18 3.82
CA ASP A 79 -22.03 -4.56 3.86
C ASP A 79 -22.04 -5.15 5.28
N GLN A 80 -22.34 -4.35 6.31
CA GLN A 80 -22.85 -4.92 7.56
C GLN A 80 -24.25 -5.45 7.27
N LYS A 81 -24.35 -6.72 6.84
CA LYS A 81 -25.62 -7.43 6.96
C LYS A 81 -25.87 -7.63 8.45
N PRO A 82 -26.99 -7.14 9.02
CA PRO A 82 -27.30 -7.39 10.41
C PRO A 82 -27.47 -8.89 10.61
N THR A 83 -26.54 -9.53 11.30
CA THR A 83 -26.72 -10.91 11.77
C THR A 83 -27.53 -10.86 13.06
N TRP A 84 -28.84 -10.65 12.91
CA TRP A 84 -29.82 -11.02 13.93
C TRP A 84 -30.79 -11.98 13.23
N VAL A 85 -30.61 -13.28 13.49
CA VAL A 85 -31.63 -14.31 13.29
C VAL A 85 -32.36 -14.47 14.61
#